data_AF-A0A534U2K8-F1
#
_entry.id   AF-A0A534U2K8-F1
#
_cell.length_a   1.000
_cell.length_b   1.000
_cell.length_c   1.000
_cell.angle_alpha   90.00
_cell.angle_beta   90.00
_cell.angle_gamma   90.00
#
_symmetry.space_group_name_H-M   'P 1'
#
loop_
_entity.id
_entity.type
_entity.pdbx_description
1 polymer ?
#
loop_
_entity_poly.entity_id
_entity_poly.type
_entity_poly.pdbx_seq_one_letter_code
_entity_poly.pdbx_strand_id
1 'polypeptide(L)'
;MVPPCREGVSASMPCATNGLGEGRVRHGHRGSGAARSLTLPSAGCRRTLSPTGTCLCARRGQSQRTIRSTMSILINKDTAVIIQGITGREAVNLTREGLDYGTKIVGGVTPGRAGRDVYGVPVHDCVRDITSKQHVDGSIVTVPPRFTRDAVFEALEAGVKLIVIVTERIPRGEVAQMVELAKQKGARIIGPNCLGVLSPDEAKMGGLGGPAVNVRRAFKKGQVGVMSRSGGMTTTATPSSCASACSP
;
A
#
# COMPACT_ATOMS: atom_id res chain seq x y z
N MET A 1 6.26 2.29 24.81
CA MET A 1 4.89 2.77 24.70
C MET A 1 4.91 4.11 24.01
N VAL A 2 4.48 4.15 22.75
CA VAL A 2 4.07 5.42 22.13
C VAL A 2 2.85 5.90 22.93
N PRO A 3 2.80 7.14 23.45
CA PRO A 3 1.64 7.59 24.21
C PRO A 3 0.39 7.48 23.32
N PRO A 4 -0.73 6.92 23.81
CA PRO A 4 -1.95 6.88 23.03
C PRO A 4 -2.36 8.31 22.68
N CYS A 5 -2.86 8.49 21.46
CA CYS A 5 -3.40 9.75 20.99
C CYS A 5 -4.44 10.22 22.01
N ARG A 6 -4.12 11.29 22.74
CA ARG A 6 -5.09 11.92 23.63
C ARG A 6 -6.20 12.44 22.72
N GLU A 7 -7.42 11.99 22.94
CA GLU A 7 -8.59 12.62 22.34
C GLU A 7 -8.55 14.09 22.77
N GLY A 8 -8.28 14.97 21.81
CA GLY A 8 -8.41 16.40 22.03
C GLY A 8 -9.87 16.68 22.33
N VAL A 9 -10.19 16.88 23.61
CA VAL A 9 -11.48 17.43 24.03
C VAL A 9 -11.54 18.85 23.48
N SER A 10 -12.09 18.99 22.28
CA SER A 10 -12.65 20.26 21.84
C SER A 10 -13.85 20.55 22.73
N ALA A 11 -13.66 21.45 23.68
CA ALA A 11 -14.73 21.99 24.51
C ALA A 11 -15.70 22.76 23.60
N SER A 12 -16.78 22.11 23.20
CA SER A 12 -17.99 22.76 22.73
C SER A 12 -19.18 21.91 23.16
N MET A 13 -19.70 22.20 24.35
CA MET A 13 -21.08 21.84 24.71
C MET A 13 -22.03 22.50 23.71
N PRO A 14 -23.09 21.79 23.32
CA PRO A 14 -24.39 22.33 23.72
C PRO A 14 -25.27 21.28 24.41
N CYS A 15 -26.16 21.86 25.20
CA CYS A 15 -27.11 21.28 26.12
C CYS A 15 -28.28 20.57 25.42
N ALA A 16 -28.77 19.49 26.06
CA ALA A 16 -30.12 18.91 25.99
C ALA A 16 -30.57 18.30 24.64
N THR A 17 -31.36 17.22 24.53
CA THR A 17 -32.43 16.62 25.35
C THR A 17 -32.64 15.14 25.02
N ASN A 18 -33.20 14.41 25.99
CA ASN A 18 -33.85 13.09 26.00
C ASN A 18 -34.32 12.44 24.68
N GLY A 19 -34.18 11.11 24.61
CA GLY A 19 -34.90 10.25 23.68
C GLY A 19 -34.65 8.76 23.95
N LEU A 20 -35.50 8.16 24.79
CA LEU A 20 -35.62 6.71 25.04
C LEU A 20 -35.99 5.96 23.75
N GLY A 21 -35.50 4.74 23.57
CA GLY A 21 -35.93 3.86 22.48
C GLY A 21 -35.25 2.49 22.48
N GLU A 22 -35.77 1.57 23.28
CA GLU A 22 -35.50 0.13 23.20
C GLU A 22 -35.94 -0.45 21.83
N GLY A 23 -35.17 -1.40 21.28
CA GLY A 23 -35.44 -1.96 19.94
C GLY A 23 -34.83 -3.34 19.70
N ARG A 24 -35.48 -4.34 20.31
CA ARG A 24 -35.27 -5.80 20.33
C ARG A 24 -34.96 -6.49 18.98
N VAL A 25 -34.05 -7.47 19.07
CA VAL A 25 -33.68 -8.56 18.14
C VAL A 25 -34.89 -9.33 17.57
N ARG A 26 -34.83 -9.72 16.29
CA ARG A 26 -35.58 -10.88 15.76
C ARG A 26 -34.76 -11.72 14.77
N HIS A 27 -34.65 -13.01 15.07
CA HIS A 27 -34.30 -14.09 14.16
C HIS A 27 -35.47 -14.43 13.22
N GLY A 28 -35.17 -14.86 12.00
CA GLY A 28 -36.12 -15.43 11.04
C GLY A 28 -35.45 -16.52 10.18
N HIS A 29 -35.97 -17.73 10.31
CA HIS A 29 -35.54 -19.00 9.70
C HIS A 29 -36.29 -19.26 8.37
N ARG A 30 -35.83 -20.29 7.62
CA ARG A 30 -36.45 -21.02 6.47
C ARG A 30 -36.03 -20.50 5.08
N GLY A 31 -35.79 -21.32 4.06
CA GLY A 31 -35.91 -22.78 3.85
C GLY A 31 -35.10 -23.17 2.61
N SER A 32 -34.56 -24.40 2.56
CA SER A 32 -35.02 -25.50 1.67
C SER A 32 -35.08 -25.16 0.17
N GLY A 33 -34.30 -25.84 -0.67
CA GLY A 33 -34.58 -25.86 -2.10
C GLY A 33 -33.47 -26.35 -3.03
N ALA A 34 -33.43 -27.67 -3.19
CA ALA A 34 -33.14 -28.39 -4.44
C ALA A 34 -31.84 -28.14 -5.22
N ALA A 35 -31.03 -29.20 -5.24
CA ALA A 35 -30.06 -29.49 -6.27
C ALA A 35 -30.69 -29.51 -7.67
N ARG A 36 -30.04 -28.85 -8.64
CA ARG A 36 -30.22 -29.13 -10.06
C ARG A 36 -28.86 -29.10 -10.75
N SER A 37 -28.44 -30.30 -11.14
CA SER A 37 -27.39 -30.59 -12.11
C SER A 37 -27.62 -29.84 -13.41
N LEU A 38 -26.68 -28.97 -13.79
CA LEU A 38 -26.59 -28.45 -15.15
C LEU A 38 -25.46 -29.19 -15.86
N THR A 39 -25.88 -30.15 -16.65
CA THR A 39 -25.10 -30.85 -17.67
C THR A 39 -24.59 -29.84 -18.70
N LEU A 40 -23.28 -29.91 -18.96
CA LEU A 40 -22.60 -29.22 -20.06
C LEU A 40 -23.13 -29.74 -21.41
N PRO A 41 -23.52 -28.89 -22.37
CA PRO A 41 -23.75 -29.35 -23.73
C PRO A 41 -22.43 -29.65 -24.43
N SER A 42 -22.33 -30.87 -24.93
CA SER A 42 -21.25 -31.40 -25.76
C SER A 42 -21.15 -30.65 -27.09
N ALA A 43 -19.91 -30.37 -27.50
CA ALA A 43 -19.58 -29.70 -28.74
C ALA A 43 -19.91 -30.58 -29.96
N GLY A 44 -21.01 -30.28 -30.65
CA GLY A 44 -21.32 -30.81 -31.97
C GLY A 44 -20.70 -29.96 -33.08
N CYS A 45 -19.50 -30.34 -33.55
CA CYS A 45 -18.87 -29.72 -34.72
C CYS A 45 -19.41 -30.36 -36.00
N ARG A 46 -20.42 -29.75 -36.64
CA ARG A 46 -20.82 -30.12 -38.01
C ARG A 46 -19.85 -29.48 -39.00
N ARG A 47 -19.00 -30.30 -39.62
CA ARG A 47 -18.19 -29.91 -40.78
C ARG A 47 -19.09 -29.80 -42.00
N THR A 48 -19.35 -28.58 -42.46
CA THR A 48 -19.80 -28.32 -43.83
C THR A 48 -18.61 -27.70 -44.57
N LEU A 49 -18.14 -28.39 -45.61
CA LEU A 49 -17.10 -27.91 -46.52
C LEU A 49 -17.77 -27.05 -47.59
N SER A 50 -17.33 -25.80 -47.70
CA SER A 50 -17.61 -24.94 -48.86
C SER A 50 -16.54 -25.18 -49.94
N PRO A 51 -16.86 -25.10 -51.26
CA PRO A 51 -15.92 -25.43 -52.34
C PRO A 51 -14.85 -24.37 -52.64
N THR A 52 -14.78 -23.29 -51.88
CA THR A 52 -13.76 -22.25 -52.03
C THR A 52 -12.87 -22.27 -50.79
N GLY A 53 -11.63 -22.72 -50.96
CA GLY A 53 -10.66 -23.01 -49.91
C GLY A 53 -10.23 -21.79 -49.08
N THR A 54 -11.12 -21.28 -48.23
CA THR A 54 -10.80 -20.28 -47.22
C THR A 54 -11.37 -20.75 -45.89
N CYS A 55 -10.49 -21.16 -44.99
CA CYS A 55 -10.86 -21.57 -43.65
C CYS A 55 -11.32 -20.32 -42.88
N LEU A 56 -12.62 -20.03 -42.89
CA LEU A 56 -13.23 -19.00 -42.06
C LEU A 56 -13.30 -19.52 -40.63
N CYS A 57 -12.14 -19.61 -39.98
CA CYS A 57 -12.08 -19.82 -38.55
C CYS A 57 -12.65 -18.55 -37.91
N ALA A 58 -13.92 -18.61 -37.51
CA ALA A 58 -14.58 -17.57 -36.75
C ALA A 58 -13.66 -17.18 -35.59
N ARG A 59 -13.03 -16.01 -35.71
CA ARG A 59 -12.26 -15.40 -34.64
C ARG A 59 -13.24 -15.17 -33.51
N ARG A 60 -13.29 -16.12 -32.57
CA ARG A 60 -13.87 -15.91 -31.25
C ARG A 60 -13.32 -14.57 -30.79
N GLY A 61 -14.22 -13.61 -30.58
CA GLY A 61 -13.88 -12.29 -30.09
C GLY A 61 -13.00 -12.45 -28.86
N GLN A 62 -11.69 -12.30 -29.06
CA GLN A 62 -10.79 -11.99 -28.00
C GLN A 62 -11.22 -10.61 -27.57
N SER A 63 -12.05 -10.57 -26.54
CA SER A 63 -12.18 -9.41 -25.68
C SER A 63 -10.76 -9.02 -25.32
N GLN A 64 -10.20 -8.07 -26.07
CA GLN A 64 -8.97 -7.39 -25.72
C GLN A 64 -9.32 -6.66 -24.43
N ARG A 65 -9.15 -7.38 -23.33
CA ARG A 65 -9.15 -6.83 -21.99
C ARG A 65 -7.95 -5.89 -22.01
N THR A 66 -8.19 -4.64 -22.38
CA THR A 66 -7.21 -3.58 -22.39
C THR A 66 -6.59 -3.62 -21.01
N ILE A 67 -5.36 -4.12 -20.90
CA ILE A 67 -4.60 -4.00 -19.67
C ILE A 67 -4.43 -2.50 -19.53
N ARG A 68 -5.29 -1.87 -18.71
CA ARG A 68 -5.14 -0.47 -18.36
C ARG A 68 -3.69 -0.32 -17.90
N SER A 69 -2.96 0.52 -18.62
CA SER A 69 -1.52 0.74 -18.49
C SER A 69 -1.18 1.49 -17.20
N THR A 70 -1.61 1.00 -16.05
CA THR A 70 -1.12 1.43 -14.74
C THR A 70 -0.13 0.38 -14.29
N MET A 71 1.09 0.44 -14.81
CA MET A 71 2.15 -0.51 -14.45
C MET A 71 2.84 -0.05 -13.17
N SER A 72 2.10 -0.17 -12.07
CA SER A 72 2.63 -0.15 -10.72
C SER A 72 1.75 -0.99 -9.79
N ILE A 73 2.38 -1.80 -8.94
CA ILE A 73 1.70 -2.87 -8.17
C ILE A 73 1.21 -2.36 -6.81
N LEU A 74 2.02 -1.53 -6.14
CA LEU A 74 1.79 -1.12 -4.75
C LEU A 74 1.66 0.39 -4.58
N ILE A 75 2.41 1.19 -5.34
CA ILE A 75 2.45 2.65 -5.21
C ILE A 75 2.45 3.28 -6.60
N ASN A 76 1.91 4.48 -6.73
CA ASN A 76 1.87 5.26 -7.97
C ASN A 76 2.04 6.76 -7.64
N LYS A 77 1.99 7.61 -8.66
CA LYS A 77 2.12 9.07 -8.51
C LYS A 77 1.09 9.73 -7.58
N ASP A 78 -0.08 9.12 -7.44
CA ASP A 78 -1.21 9.66 -6.66
C ASP A 78 -1.18 9.18 -5.20
N THR A 79 -0.31 8.22 -4.89
CA THR A 79 -0.21 7.58 -3.57
C THR A 79 0.25 8.60 -2.51
N ALA A 80 -0.63 8.90 -1.56
CA ALA A 80 -0.34 9.78 -0.44
C ALA A 80 0.34 9.00 0.71
N VAL A 81 1.54 9.42 1.08
CA VAL A 81 2.39 8.70 2.04
C VAL A 81 2.64 9.55 3.29
N ILE A 82 2.62 8.91 4.46
CA ILE A 82 3.09 9.49 5.72
C ILE A 82 4.38 8.82 6.20
N ILE A 83 5.15 9.53 7.04
CA ILE A 83 6.38 9.00 7.66
C ILE A 83 6.25 9.01 9.18
N GLN A 84 6.22 7.83 9.79
CA GLN A 84 6.23 7.68 11.25
C GLN A 84 7.68 7.67 11.76
N GLY A 85 8.00 8.64 12.60
CA GLY A 85 9.37 8.95 13.02
C GLY A 85 10.09 9.95 12.12
N ILE A 86 9.36 10.81 11.40
CA ILE A 86 9.90 11.74 10.38
C ILE A 86 11.07 12.62 10.86
N THR A 87 11.11 12.94 12.16
CA THR A 87 12.17 13.78 12.74
C THR A 87 13.43 13.01 13.13
N GLY A 88 13.47 11.69 12.88
CA GLY A 88 14.65 10.85 13.07
C GLY A 88 15.71 11.11 12.01
N ARG A 89 16.99 10.91 12.35
CA ARG A 89 18.13 11.20 11.44
C ARG A 89 17.99 10.53 10.07
N GLU A 90 17.61 9.24 10.05
CA GLU A 90 17.40 8.50 8.81
C GLU A 90 16.16 9.02 8.06
N ALA A 91 15.07 9.22 8.78
CA ALA A 91 13.79 9.67 8.23
C ALA A 91 13.88 11.05 7.55
N VAL A 92 14.67 11.97 8.09
CA VAL A 92 14.93 13.29 7.47
C VAL A 92 15.53 13.11 6.07
N ASN A 93 16.54 12.24 5.93
CA ASN A 93 17.15 11.96 4.63
C ASN A 93 16.16 11.28 3.67
N LEU A 94 15.40 10.30 4.16
CA LEU A 94 14.37 9.62 3.37
C LEU A 94 13.27 10.57 2.89
N THR A 95 12.89 11.54 3.72
CA THR A 95 11.89 12.57 3.40
C THR A 95 12.41 13.43 2.25
N ARG A 96 13.64 13.94 2.37
CA ARG A 96 14.29 14.73 1.30
C ARG A 96 14.36 13.95 -0.01
N GLU A 97 14.89 12.72 0.02
CA GLU A 97 15.03 11.89 -1.19
C GLU A 97 13.67 11.54 -1.81
N GLY A 98 12.65 11.30 -0.98
CA GLY A 98 11.29 11.02 -1.43
C GLY A 98 10.66 12.22 -2.12
N LEU A 99 10.81 13.42 -1.55
CA LEU A 99 10.36 14.69 -2.14
C LEU A 99 11.10 15.00 -3.44
N ASP A 100 12.44 14.88 -3.45
CA ASP A 100 13.28 15.10 -4.64
C ASP A 100 12.90 14.15 -5.79
N TYR A 101 12.43 12.94 -5.47
CA TYR A 101 11.97 11.98 -6.47
C TYR A 101 10.58 12.32 -7.04
N GLY A 102 9.75 13.06 -6.28
CA GLY A 102 8.36 13.39 -6.62
C GLY A 102 7.30 12.62 -5.85
N THR A 103 7.66 11.96 -4.73
CA THR A 103 6.70 11.22 -3.91
C THR A 103 5.83 12.19 -3.12
N LYS A 104 4.52 11.95 -3.11
CA LYS A 104 3.55 12.75 -2.36
C LYS A 104 3.59 12.41 -0.87
N ILE A 105 4.53 13.01 -0.15
CA ILE A 105 4.62 12.91 1.31
C ILE A 105 3.71 13.97 1.93
N VAL A 106 2.65 13.55 2.59
CA VAL A 106 1.59 14.45 3.04
C VAL A 106 1.67 14.84 4.51
N GLY A 107 2.50 14.15 5.28
CA GLY A 107 2.69 14.44 6.69
C GLY A 107 3.67 13.47 7.33
N GLY A 108 4.15 13.84 8.50
CA GLY A 108 4.93 12.95 9.33
C GLY A 108 4.41 12.92 10.76
N VAL A 109 4.73 11.85 11.46
CA VAL A 109 4.32 11.65 12.85
C VAL A 109 5.57 11.59 13.71
N THR A 110 5.64 12.42 14.75
CA THR A 110 6.57 12.22 15.86
C THR A 110 5.90 12.73 17.14
N PRO A 111 5.50 11.83 18.05
CA PRO A 111 4.83 12.21 19.29
C PRO A 111 5.65 13.23 20.10
N GLY A 112 4.99 14.30 20.54
CA GLY A 112 5.59 15.42 21.27
C GLY A 112 6.33 16.44 20.39
N ARG A 113 6.16 16.36 19.07
CA ARG A 113 6.80 17.28 18.11
C ARG A 113 5.83 17.85 17.07
N ALA A 114 4.52 17.79 17.33
CA ALA A 114 3.54 18.46 16.48
C ALA A 114 3.84 19.95 16.29
N GLY A 115 3.46 20.48 15.12
CA GLY A 115 3.63 21.89 14.75
C GLY A 115 5.01 22.24 14.17
N ARG A 116 5.92 21.26 14.07
CA ARG A 116 7.17 21.40 13.30
C ARG A 116 6.93 21.02 11.85
N ASP A 117 7.90 21.33 10.99
CA ASP A 117 7.99 20.77 9.63
C ASP A 117 9.34 20.09 9.39
N VAL A 118 9.38 19.20 8.41
CA VAL A 118 10.60 18.61 7.85
C VAL A 118 10.55 18.78 6.35
N TYR A 119 11.36 19.70 5.81
CA TYR A 119 11.35 20.08 4.38
C TYR A 119 9.95 20.49 3.88
N GLY A 120 9.20 21.23 4.70
CA GLY A 120 7.85 21.67 4.37
C GLY A 120 6.76 20.60 4.60
N VAL A 121 7.12 19.39 5.05
CA VAL A 121 6.15 18.35 5.44
C VAL A 121 5.73 18.58 6.90
N PRO A 122 4.42 18.76 7.20
CA PRO A 122 3.97 19.03 8.56
C PRO A 122 4.14 17.80 9.47
N VAL A 123 4.55 18.04 10.71
CA VAL A 123 4.70 17.04 11.75
C VAL A 123 3.49 17.07 12.70
N HIS A 124 2.94 15.89 12.96
CA HIS A 124 1.81 15.63 13.85
C HIS A 124 2.23 14.73 15.01
N ASP A 125 1.42 14.72 16.07
CA ASP A 125 1.64 13.82 17.20
C ASP A 125 1.13 12.41 16.89
N CYS A 126 0.06 12.31 16.10
CA CYS A 126 -0.62 11.07 15.77
C CYS A 126 -0.91 10.88 14.28
N VAL A 127 -1.01 9.62 13.86
CA VAL A 127 -1.43 9.24 12.50
C VAL A 127 -2.87 9.70 12.22
N ARG A 128 -3.76 9.58 13.23
CA ARG A 128 -5.16 9.99 13.12
C ARG A 128 -5.33 11.50 12.83
N ASP A 129 -4.39 12.33 13.26
CA ASP A 129 -4.43 13.78 12.99
C ASP A 129 -4.30 14.10 11.49
N ILE A 130 -3.67 13.19 10.74
CA ILE A 130 -3.48 13.28 9.30
C ILE A 130 -4.65 12.61 8.58
N THR A 131 -4.96 11.36 8.95
CA THR A 131 -5.99 10.57 8.25
C THR A 131 -7.41 11.11 8.43
N SER A 132 -7.67 11.87 9.50
CA SER A 132 -8.95 12.58 9.70
C SER A 132 -9.15 13.78 8.75
N LYS A 133 -8.06 14.36 8.24
CA LYS A 133 -8.09 15.55 7.38
C LYS A 133 -7.99 15.20 5.91
N GLN A 134 -7.33 14.09 5.59
CA GLN A 134 -7.06 13.70 4.22
C GLN A 134 -6.74 12.21 4.09
N HIS A 135 -6.91 11.70 2.88
CA HIS A 135 -6.61 10.31 2.54
C HIS A 135 -5.10 10.01 2.63
N VAL A 136 -4.77 8.82 3.15
CA VAL A 136 -3.41 8.30 3.27
C VAL A 136 -3.39 6.85 2.79
N ASP A 137 -2.61 6.57 1.76
CA ASP A 137 -2.48 5.23 1.17
C ASP A 137 -1.45 4.38 1.90
N GLY A 138 -0.34 5.01 2.33
CA GLY A 138 0.79 4.29 2.92
C GLY A 138 1.52 5.00 4.05
N SER A 139 2.20 4.20 4.89
CA SER A 139 3.02 4.68 6.00
C SER A 139 4.42 4.07 5.96
N ILE A 140 5.45 4.91 5.97
CA ILE A 140 6.85 4.49 6.18
C ILE A 140 7.13 4.53 7.67
N VAL A 141 7.56 3.41 8.23
CA VAL A 141 7.86 3.27 9.66
C VAL A 141 9.37 3.22 9.86
N THR A 142 9.90 4.30 10.44
CA THR A 142 11.33 4.51 10.71
C THR A 142 11.59 4.77 12.20
N VAL A 143 10.69 4.33 13.07
CA VAL A 143 10.81 4.48 14.53
C VAL A 143 11.78 3.45 15.12
N PRO A 144 12.37 3.68 16.31
CA PRO A 144 13.17 2.67 16.99
C PRO A 144 12.43 1.34 17.20
N PRO A 145 13.14 0.19 17.24
CA PRO A 145 12.51 -1.15 17.24
C PRO A 145 11.45 -1.34 18.32
N ARG A 146 11.72 -0.82 19.54
CA ARG A 146 10.82 -0.89 20.71
C ARG A 146 9.47 -0.17 20.52
N PHE A 147 9.32 0.64 19.48
CA PHE A 147 8.12 1.42 19.18
C PHE A 147 7.46 0.98 17.88
N THR A 148 8.09 0.10 17.11
CA THR A 148 7.61 -0.24 15.76
C THR A 148 6.24 -0.90 15.80
N ARG A 149 6.00 -1.84 16.72
CA ARG A 149 4.69 -2.48 16.84
C ARG A 149 3.57 -1.47 17.08
N ASP A 150 3.75 -0.59 18.07
CA ASP A 150 2.75 0.41 18.43
C ASP A 150 2.47 1.36 17.25
N ALA A 151 3.53 1.82 16.54
CA ALA A 151 3.41 2.67 15.35
C ALA A 151 2.68 1.96 14.18
N VAL A 152 2.94 0.67 13.96
CA VAL A 152 2.26 -0.11 12.92
C VAL A 152 0.79 -0.31 13.28
N PHE A 153 0.49 -0.59 14.55
CA PHE A 153 -0.89 -0.74 15.02
C PHE A 153 -1.67 0.56 14.84
N GLU A 154 -1.08 1.69 15.24
CA GLU A 154 -1.69 3.01 15.07
C GLU A 154 -2.04 3.29 13.60
N ALA A 155 -1.12 3.01 12.66
CA ALA A 155 -1.39 3.21 11.24
C ALA A 155 -2.47 2.26 10.69
N LEU A 156 -2.48 1.00 11.11
CA LEU A 156 -3.48 0.02 10.69
C LEU A 156 -4.87 0.37 11.23
N GLU A 157 -4.95 0.86 12.47
CA GLU A 157 -6.19 1.34 13.10
C GLU A 157 -6.70 2.62 12.45
N ALA A 158 -5.79 3.52 12.04
CA ALA A 158 -6.11 4.73 11.29
C ALA A 158 -6.50 4.46 9.82
N GLY A 159 -6.52 3.21 9.38
CA GLY A 159 -7.03 2.79 8.07
C GLY A 159 -5.98 2.72 6.95
N VAL A 160 -4.70 2.93 7.25
CA VAL A 160 -3.62 2.89 6.25
C VAL A 160 -3.43 1.47 5.72
N LYS A 161 -3.39 1.31 4.39
CA LYS A 161 -3.42 -0.01 3.73
C LYS A 161 -2.05 -0.55 3.33
N LEU A 162 -1.03 0.30 3.20
CA LEU A 162 0.32 -0.11 2.88
C LEU A 162 1.32 0.37 3.94
N ILE A 163 1.97 -0.56 4.63
CA ILE A 163 2.97 -0.23 5.66
C ILE A 163 4.35 -0.71 5.19
N VAL A 164 5.32 0.18 5.11
CA VAL A 164 6.72 -0.14 4.80
C VAL A 164 7.54 0.04 6.07
N ILE A 165 8.07 -1.06 6.61
CA ILE A 165 8.84 -1.05 7.85
C ILE A 165 10.34 -1.09 7.51
N VAL A 166 11.01 0.04 7.72
CA VAL A 166 12.46 0.18 7.51
C VAL A 166 13.22 -0.38 8.71
N THR A 167 12.68 -0.21 9.90
CA THR A 167 13.32 -0.60 11.17
C THR A 167 13.76 -2.07 11.18
N GLU A 168 14.98 -2.31 11.67
CA GLU A 168 15.55 -3.65 11.87
C GLU A 168 15.41 -4.15 13.32
N ARG A 169 15.78 -5.43 13.56
CA ARG A 169 15.93 -6.02 14.91
C ARG A 169 14.65 -5.97 15.77
N ILE A 170 13.49 -6.08 15.12
CA ILE A 170 12.20 -6.19 15.81
C ILE A 170 12.02 -7.64 16.30
N PRO A 171 11.57 -7.86 17.55
CA PRO A 171 11.25 -9.19 18.03
C PRO A 171 10.24 -9.92 17.14
N ARG A 172 10.50 -11.20 16.82
CA ARG A 172 9.66 -11.99 15.91
C ARG A 172 8.20 -12.08 16.38
N GLY A 173 7.97 -12.13 17.69
CA GLY A 173 6.62 -12.13 18.27
C GLY A 173 5.82 -10.88 17.92
N GLU A 174 6.46 -9.70 17.98
CA GLU A 174 5.82 -8.45 17.57
C GLU A 174 5.55 -8.41 16.07
N VAL A 175 6.46 -8.94 15.25
CA VAL A 175 6.26 -9.07 13.80
C VAL A 175 5.04 -9.93 13.48
N ALA A 176 4.89 -11.08 14.15
CA ALA A 176 3.73 -11.95 13.97
C ALA A 176 2.42 -11.21 14.32
N GLN A 177 2.40 -10.46 15.42
CA GLN A 177 1.25 -9.64 15.83
C GLN A 177 0.89 -8.57 14.78
N MET A 178 1.90 -7.86 14.25
CA MET A 178 1.69 -6.84 13.20
C MET A 178 1.13 -7.44 11.91
N VAL A 179 1.68 -8.58 11.46
CA VAL A 179 1.21 -9.26 10.24
C VAL A 179 -0.22 -9.76 10.40
N GLU A 180 -0.58 -10.30 11.57
CA GLU A 180 -1.93 -10.77 11.84
C GLU A 180 -2.94 -9.62 11.84
N LEU A 181 -2.66 -8.52 12.54
CA LEU A 181 -3.52 -7.35 12.53
C LEU A 181 -3.67 -6.76 11.11
N ALA A 182 -2.59 -6.70 10.33
CA ALA A 182 -2.64 -6.23 8.95
C ALA A 182 -3.57 -7.09 8.09
N LYS A 183 -3.53 -8.43 8.23
CA LYS A 183 -4.45 -9.33 7.52
C LYS A 183 -5.90 -9.05 7.90
N GLN A 184 -6.19 -8.91 9.19
CA GLN A 184 -7.54 -8.62 9.69
C GLN A 184 -8.07 -7.28 9.16
N LYS A 185 -7.20 -6.29 8.97
CA LYS A 185 -7.54 -4.96 8.43
C LYS A 185 -7.47 -4.89 6.90
N GLY A 186 -7.14 -5.99 6.21
CA GLY A 186 -6.98 -6.01 4.75
C GLY A 186 -5.86 -5.10 4.25
N ALA A 187 -4.79 -4.96 5.03
CA ALA A 187 -3.60 -4.17 4.74
C ALA A 187 -2.40 -5.05 4.39
N ARG A 188 -1.34 -4.44 3.84
CA ARG A 188 -0.10 -5.11 3.46
C ARG A 188 1.08 -4.51 4.23
N ILE A 189 1.94 -5.38 4.75
CA ILE A 189 3.22 -5.01 5.36
C ILE A 189 4.36 -5.43 4.42
N ILE A 190 5.28 -4.51 4.15
CA ILE A 190 6.54 -4.74 3.48
C ILE A 190 7.66 -4.55 4.50
N GLY A 191 8.51 -5.56 4.69
CA GLY A 191 9.52 -5.61 5.75
C GLY A 191 9.12 -6.54 6.91
N PRO A 192 9.72 -6.40 8.11
CA PRO A 192 10.67 -5.36 8.52
C PRO A 192 12.04 -5.48 7.85
N ASN A 193 12.94 -4.53 8.15
CA ASN A 193 14.22 -4.38 7.46
C ASN A 193 14.06 -4.30 5.92
N CYS A 194 13.27 -3.31 5.47
CA CYS A 194 13.09 -3.06 4.05
C CYS A 194 13.64 -1.69 3.66
N LEU A 195 14.46 -1.63 2.60
CA LEU A 195 14.85 -0.35 2.01
C LEU A 195 13.66 0.39 1.39
N GLY A 196 12.61 -0.31 0.97
CA GLY A 196 11.39 0.31 0.49
C GLY A 196 10.84 -0.27 -0.80
N VAL A 197 9.89 0.46 -1.37
CA VAL A 197 9.19 0.15 -2.62
C VAL A 197 9.38 1.34 -3.57
N LEU A 198 9.56 1.05 -4.86
CA LEU A 198 9.72 2.06 -5.90
C LEU A 198 8.86 1.70 -7.10
N SER A 199 8.14 2.69 -7.62
CA SER A 199 7.59 2.65 -8.98
C SER A 199 8.32 3.69 -9.82
N PRO A 200 9.05 3.28 -10.88
CA PRO A 200 9.90 4.19 -11.64
C PRO A 200 9.10 5.37 -12.20
N ASP A 201 9.65 6.58 -12.09
CA ASP A 201 9.06 7.85 -12.52
C ASP A 201 7.69 8.17 -11.91
N GLU A 202 7.30 7.50 -10.82
CA GLU A 202 6.03 7.69 -10.14
C GLU A 202 6.19 8.03 -8.67
N ALA A 203 6.72 7.09 -7.87
CA ALA A 203 6.82 7.27 -6.42
C ALA A 203 7.88 6.35 -5.82
N LYS A 204 8.49 6.79 -4.71
CA LYS A 204 9.46 6.05 -3.92
C LYS A 204 9.07 6.10 -2.45
N MET A 205 8.88 4.93 -1.85
CA MET A 205 8.51 4.78 -0.44
C MET A 205 9.65 4.06 0.30
N GLY A 206 10.56 4.81 0.91
CA GLY A 206 11.76 4.32 1.61
C GLY A 206 13.06 4.84 1.00
N GLY A 207 14.19 4.25 1.36
CA GLY A 207 15.55 4.62 0.91
C GLY A 207 16.06 3.88 -0.33
N LEU A 208 15.21 3.08 -0.99
CA LEU A 208 15.61 2.26 -2.14
C LEU A 208 16.29 3.10 -3.24
N GLY A 209 17.50 2.71 -3.66
CA GLY A 209 18.27 3.38 -4.73
C GLY A 209 18.90 4.73 -4.36
N GLY A 210 18.74 5.21 -3.11
CA GLY A 210 19.36 6.45 -2.62
C GLY A 210 18.89 7.72 -3.35
N PRO A 211 19.78 8.69 -3.63
CA PRO A 211 19.42 9.96 -4.25
C PRO A 211 18.63 9.81 -5.55
N ALA A 212 17.68 10.73 -5.80
CA ALA A 212 16.78 10.66 -6.95
C ALA A 212 17.50 10.48 -8.30
N VAL A 213 18.66 11.11 -8.49
CA VAL A 213 19.49 10.95 -9.69
C VAL A 213 19.91 9.50 -9.93
N ASN A 214 20.31 8.79 -8.87
CA ASN A 214 20.72 7.39 -8.95
C ASN A 214 19.51 6.49 -9.24
N VAL A 215 18.38 6.79 -8.61
CA VAL A 215 17.14 6.05 -8.84
C VAL A 215 16.71 6.16 -10.31
N ARG A 216 16.69 7.37 -10.88
CA ARG A 216 16.32 7.57 -12.30
C ARG A 216 17.28 6.89 -13.26
N ARG A 217 18.56 6.75 -12.89
CA ARG A 217 19.55 6.01 -13.69
C ARG A 217 19.36 4.50 -13.61
N ALA A 218 19.08 3.97 -12.41
CA ALA A 218 19.06 2.54 -12.14
C ALA A 218 17.71 1.87 -12.44
N PHE A 219 16.60 2.61 -12.30
CA PHE A 219 15.25 2.08 -12.42
C PHE A 219 14.52 2.78 -13.56
N LYS A 220 14.14 2.01 -14.59
CA LYS A 220 13.37 2.49 -15.75
C LYS A 220 12.04 1.76 -15.83
N LYS A 221 10.99 2.43 -16.31
CA LYS A 221 9.71 1.79 -16.59
C LYS A 221 9.88 0.69 -17.64
N GLY A 222 9.27 -0.47 -17.41
CA GLY A 222 9.33 -1.63 -18.29
C GLY A 222 8.34 -2.71 -17.88
N GLN A 223 8.46 -3.90 -18.48
CA GLN A 223 7.56 -5.03 -18.23
C GLN A 223 8.02 -5.93 -17.08
N VAL A 224 9.21 -5.69 -16.53
CA VAL A 224 9.83 -6.52 -15.48
C VAL A 224 9.67 -5.87 -14.12
N GLY A 225 9.12 -6.62 -13.16
CA GLY A 225 9.14 -6.28 -11.74
C GLY A 225 10.28 -6.99 -11.04
N VAL A 226 10.94 -6.30 -10.09
CA VAL A 226 12.04 -6.86 -9.30
C VAL A 226 11.62 -6.93 -7.83
N MET A 227 11.80 -8.08 -7.21
CA MET A 227 11.64 -8.27 -5.78
C MET A 227 12.89 -8.91 -5.19
N SER A 228 13.35 -8.41 -4.05
CA SER A 228 14.52 -8.92 -3.37
C SER A 228 14.40 -8.72 -1.87
N ARG A 229 14.96 -9.66 -1.10
CA ARG A 229 15.10 -9.53 0.35
C ARG A 229 16.26 -8.61 0.74
N SER A 230 17.25 -8.45 -0.14
CA SER A 230 18.39 -7.53 0.07
C SER A 230 18.17 -6.25 -0.72
N GLY A 231 18.11 -5.13 0.00
CA GLY A 231 17.90 -3.83 -0.62
C GLY A 231 19.03 -3.39 -1.55
N GLY A 232 20.29 -3.60 -1.15
CA GLY A 232 21.46 -3.30 -1.99
C GLY A 232 21.46 -4.09 -3.30
N MET A 233 21.14 -5.39 -3.22
CA MET A 233 21.05 -6.24 -4.41
C MET A 233 19.94 -5.82 -5.38
N THR A 234 18.88 -5.19 -4.88
CA THR A 234 17.80 -4.66 -5.73
C THR A 234 18.34 -3.57 -6.66
N THR A 235 19.15 -2.65 -6.13
CA THR A 235 19.72 -1.55 -6.91
C THR A 235 20.76 -2.04 -7.93
N THR A 236 21.48 -3.13 -7.62
CA THR A 236 22.48 -3.72 -8.53
C THR A 236 21.87 -4.63 -9.60
N ALA A 237 20.81 -5.39 -9.27
CA ALA A 237 20.17 -6.33 -10.19
C ALA A 237 19.22 -5.65 -11.19
N THR A 238 18.71 -4.46 -10.87
CA THR A 238 17.75 -3.77 -11.74
C THR A 238 18.39 -3.22 -13.02
N PRO A 239 19.55 -2.53 -12.99
CA PRO A 239 20.20 -2.07 -14.21
C PRO A 239 20.50 -3.19 -15.22
N SER A 240 20.95 -4.35 -14.76
CA SER A 240 21.29 -5.48 -15.63
C SER A 240 20.06 -6.15 -16.24
N SER A 241 19.00 -6.36 -15.45
CA SER A 241 17.74 -6.96 -15.93
C SER A 241 16.92 -6.01 -16.81
N CYS A 242 16.91 -4.71 -16.50
CA CYS A 242 16.30 -3.69 -17.35
C CYS A 242 17.03 -3.56 -18.69
N ALA A 243 18.36 -3.67 -18.73
CA ALA A 243 19.12 -3.63 -19.98
C ALA A 243 18.82 -4.83 -20.89
N SER A 244 18.67 -6.04 -20.34
CA SER A 244 18.35 -7.23 -21.13
C SER A 244 16.90 -7.29 -21.60
N ALA A 245 15.95 -6.74 -20.83
CA ALA A 245 14.52 -6.78 -21.15
C ALA A 245 14.02 -5.59 -21.98
N CYS A 246 14.84 -4.55 -22.17
CA CYS A 246 14.54 -3.41 -23.05
C CYS A 246 15.09 -3.58 -24.47
N SER A 247 15.76 -4.70 -24.78
CA SER A 247 16.13 -5.05 -26.15
C SER A 247 14.93 -5.72 -26.83
N PRO A 248 14.47 -5.21 -27.99
CA PRO A 248 13.34 -5.78 -28.74
C PRO A 248 13.60 -7.20 -29.25
#